data_AF-A0A670I4J8-F1
#
_entry.id   AF-A0A670I4J8-F1
#
_cell.length_a   1.000
_cell.length_b   1.000
_cell.length_c   1.000
_cell.angle_alpha   90.00
_cell.angle_beta   90.00
_cell.angle_gamma   90.00
#
_symmetry.space_group_name_H-M   'P 1'
#
loop_
_entity.id
_entity.type
_entity.pdbx_description
1 polymer ?
#
loop_
_entity_poly.entity_id
_entity_poly.type
_entity_poly.pdbx_seq_one_letter_code
_entity_poly.pdbx_strand_id
1 'polypeptide(L)'
;MSFNKIPPRWLSCPRRGQPVAGKFLPLKTMLGPKYDDQVAEEYRFHPSMLSNYLKSLKVKMGLLIDLTNTTRFYDRSDIEKDGITYIKLQCKGHGECPTADNTETFIRICEHFSNKNPTELIGVHCTHGFNRTGFLICAFLVEKLDWSIEAAVAIFAQARPPGIYKGDYLKELFRRYGDGVEAPTPPPLPEWCFDEDEEEDEDDNCKPRTPESEAGSSTSFSGKRRKEHLKLGAVFLEGISVKHVTQVTTQPKLGEIQRKCQQFCGWKGTGFPGAQPVSMDEQNIKLLEQKPYKVSWKADGTRYMMLIDGKNEVYMIDRDNSVFQVSNLEFPFRKDPRVHLENTLMDGAQPVGECDFNIRLACIEKEIIFPRHEKMKTGQIDKAQEPFSVRNKPFFDIHVSKKLLEGNFAREVSHEVDGLIFQPVGKYKPGRCDDILKWKPPSLNSVDFRLKITRVGGEGLLPQNVGLLYVGSLDTPFAQIKVTKDLKQYDNKIIECKFENNSWVFMRQRIDKSFPNAYNTAMAVCNSIRHPVTKEILFDFIEKCTAAAPGQTRKHHLDPDTELMPPPPPKRPRP
;
A
#
# COMPACT_ATOMS: atom_id res chain seq x y z
N MET A 1 -27.94 -10.67 18.64
CA MET A 1 -27.27 -9.74 19.56
C MET A 1 -26.37 -8.74 18.78
N SER A 2 -26.92 -7.76 18.04
CA SER A 2 -26.11 -6.90 17.14
C SER A 2 -26.10 -5.39 17.47
N PHE A 3 -26.54 -4.98 18.66
CA PHE A 3 -26.83 -3.57 18.93
C PHE A 3 -25.61 -2.69 19.25
N ASN A 4 -24.44 -3.27 19.54
CA ASN A 4 -23.28 -2.53 20.05
C ASN A 4 -22.03 -2.54 19.16
N LYS A 5 -22.08 -2.86 17.86
CA LYS A 5 -20.91 -2.73 16.98
C LYS A 5 -20.65 -1.28 16.53
N ILE A 6 -19.38 -0.87 16.49
CA ILE A 6 -18.94 0.42 15.95
C ILE A 6 -19.29 0.56 14.45
N PRO A 7 -19.39 1.78 13.89
CA PRO A 7 -19.60 1.94 12.45
C PRO A 7 -18.40 1.41 11.66
N PRO A 8 -18.62 0.75 10.51
CA PRO A 8 -17.51 0.26 9.69
C PRO A 8 -16.66 1.41 9.15
N ARG A 9 -15.35 1.21 9.08
CA ARG A 9 -14.33 2.17 8.62
C ARG A 9 -14.30 3.44 9.47
N TRP A 10 -14.58 3.30 10.76
CA TRP A 10 -14.66 4.44 11.68
C TRP A 10 -13.35 4.67 12.44
N LEU A 11 -12.58 3.61 12.73
CA LEU A 11 -11.37 3.69 13.56
C LEU A 11 -10.34 4.65 12.96
N SER A 12 -9.82 4.32 11.78
CA SER A 12 -8.81 5.12 11.08
C SER A 12 -9.36 6.40 10.44
N CYS A 13 -10.69 6.59 10.39
CA CYS A 13 -11.28 7.83 9.89
C CYS A 13 -10.82 9.01 10.77
N PRO A 14 -10.23 10.08 10.20
CA PRO A 14 -9.75 11.21 10.99
C PRO A 14 -10.89 11.85 11.78
N ARG A 15 -10.65 12.22 13.04
CA ARG A 15 -11.70 12.72 13.97
C ARG A 15 -12.46 13.94 13.42
N ARG A 16 -11.75 14.90 12.84
CA ARG A 16 -12.30 16.18 12.35
C ARG A 16 -11.48 16.80 11.22
N GLY A 17 -12.07 17.71 10.46
CA GLY A 17 -11.38 18.58 9.51
C GLY A 17 -10.96 19.91 10.15
N GLN A 18 -10.69 20.87 9.28
CA GLN A 18 -10.52 22.29 9.60
C GLN A 18 -11.84 23.04 9.39
N PRO A 19 -12.01 24.24 9.99
CA PRO A 19 -13.16 25.08 9.72
C PRO A 19 -13.30 25.45 8.24
N VAL A 20 -14.43 25.11 7.64
CA VAL A 20 -14.81 25.48 6.27
C VAL A 20 -15.45 26.87 6.32
N ALA A 21 -14.96 27.78 5.48
CA ALA A 21 -15.38 29.18 5.43
C ALA A 21 -15.38 29.86 6.83
N GLY A 22 -14.48 29.43 7.73
CA GLY A 22 -14.41 29.94 9.10
C GLY A 22 -15.62 29.63 9.99
N LYS A 23 -16.62 28.87 9.51
CA LYS A 23 -17.92 28.68 10.20
C LYS A 23 -18.25 27.23 10.51
N PHE A 24 -18.01 26.32 9.57
CA PHE A 24 -18.43 24.92 9.70
C PHE A 24 -17.26 24.02 10.05
N LEU A 25 -17.39 23.22 11.12
CA LEU A 25 -16.41 22.21 11.47
C LEU A 25 -16.94 20.81 11.09
N PRO A 26 -16.44 20.18 10.00
CA PRO A 26 -16.82 18.82 9.66
C PRO A 26 -16.08 17.82 10.56
N LEU A 27 -16.82 16.86 11.12
CA LEU A 27 -16.26 15.81 11.97
C LEU A 27 -16.92 14.45 11.74
N LYS A 28 -16.25 13.36 12.13
CA LYS A 28 -16.87 12.03 12.19
C LYS A 28 -17.81 11.95 13.39
N THR A 29 -18.75 10.99 13.41
CA THR A 29 -19.58 10.79 14.60
C THR A 29 -18.70 10.44 15.79
N MET A 30 -19.01 10.99 16.96
CA MET A 30 -18.37 10.57 18.21
C MET A 30 -18.94 9.22 18.64
N LEU A 31 -18.20 8.49 19.48
CA LEU A 31 -18.66 7.28 20.15
C LEU A 31 -18.58 7.50 21.65
N GLY A 32 -19.60 7.09 22.40
CA GLY A 32 -19.59 7.16 23.87
C GLY A 32 -18.80 6.01 24.51
N PRO A 33 -18.59 6.03 25.84
CA PRO A 33 -17.76 5.07 26.57
C PRO A 33 -18.17 3.60 26.39
N LYS A 34 -19.42 3.33 26.04
CA LYS A 34 -19.92 1.97 25.78
C LYS A 34 -19.25 1.24 24.60
N TYR A 35 -18.44 1.93 23.80
CA TYR A 35 -17.67 1.35 22.70
C TYR A 35 -16.19 1.21 23.05
N ASP A 36 -15.76 1.57 24.27
CA ASP A 36 -14.35 1.63 24.65
C ASP A 36 -13.67 0.25 24.64
N ASP A 37 -14.43 -0.82 24.86
CA ASP A 37 -13.96 -2.21 24.77
C ASP A 37 -13.68 -2.64 23.31
N GLN A 38 -14.25 -1.94 22.33
CA GLN A 38 -14.07 -2.20 20.89
C GLN A 38 -13.13 -1.20 20.21
N VAL A 39 -12.70 -0.15 20.92
CA VAL A 39 -11.91 0.95 20.35
C VAL A 39 -10.73 1.21 21.25
N ALA A 40 -9.53 0.86 20.76
CA ALA A 40 -8.28 1.16 21.44
C ALA A 40 -8.14 2.67 21.69
N GLU A 41 -7.48 3.03 22.80
CA GLU A 41 -7.47 4.40 23.35
C GLU A 41 -7.03 5.45 22.32
N GLU A 42 -6.06 5.11 21.48
CA GLU A 42 -5.52 5.96 20.43
C GLU A 42 -6.55 6.36 19.35
N TYR A 43 -7.57 5.53 19.11
CA TYR A 43 -8.62 5.77 18.10
C TYR A 43 -9.91 6.35 18.68
N ARG A 44 -10.05 6.42 20.02
CA ARG A 44 -11.28 6.89 20.68
C ARG A 44 -11.63 8.30 20.26
N PHE A 45 -12.93 8.60 20.17
CA PHE A 45 -13.43 9.95 19.90
C PHE A 45 -14.76 10.20 20.62
N HIS A 46 -14.65 10.46 21.93
CA HIS A 46 -15.73 10.83 22.83
C HIS A 46 -16.15 12.31 22.68
N PRO A 47 -17.40 12.66 23.03
CA PRO A 47 -17.87 14.05 23.11
C PRO A 47 -16.96 14.99 23.90
N SER A 48 -16.44 14.54 25.04
CA SER A 48 -15.54 15.34 25.89
C SER A 48 -14.25 15.78 25.18
N MET A 49 -13.75 14.97 24.24
CA MET A 49 -12.55 15.33 23.46
C MET A 49 -12.82 16.48 22.48
N LEU A 50 -14.05 16.59 21.94
CA LEU A 50 -14.44 17.74 21.12
C LEU A 50 -14.46 19.01 21.98
N SER A 51 -15.07 18.95 23.16
CA SER A 51 -15.15 20.08 24.08
C SER A 51 -13.77 20.55 24.54
N ASN A 52 -12.87 19.61 24.89
CA ASN A 52 -11.50 19.93 25.30
C ASN A 52 -10.69 20.57 24.17
N TYR A 53 -10.87 20.09 22.94
CA TYR A 53 -10.25 20.67 21.75
C TYR A 53 -10.72 22.11 21.48
N LEU A 54 -12.03 22.38 21.60
CA LEU A 54 -12.58 23.73 21.43
C LEU A 54 -12.04 24.69 22.49
N LYS A 55 -11.98 24.24 23.75
CA LYS A 55 -11.40 25.00 24.88
C LYS A 55 -9.93 25.34 24.65
N SER A 56 -9.12 24.40 24.16
CA SER A 56 -7.68 24.64 23.93
C SER A 56 -7.41 25.65 22.80
N LEU A 57 -8.28 25.71 21.79
CA LEU A 57 -8.20 26.70 20.72
C LEU A 57 -8.85 28.05 21.07
N LYS A 58 -9.48 28.17 22.24
CA LYS A 58 -10.29 29.34 22.64
C LYS A 58 -11.38 29.68 21.61
N VAL A 59 -11.95 28.65 20.97
CA VAL A 59 -13.04 28.78 20.01
C VAL A 59 -14.30 28.16 20.59
N LYS A 60 -15.44 28.84 20.45
CA LYS A 60 -16.74 28.36 20.92
C LYS A 60 -17.53 27.72 19.78
N MET A 61 -18.07 26.53 20.01
CA MET A 61 -19.10 25.92 19.16
C MET A 61 -20.44 26.11 19.86
N GLY A 62 -21.44 26.63 19.16
CA GLY A 62 -22.78 26.81 19.74
C GLY A 62 -23.82 25.87 19.17
N LEU A 63 -23.51 25.18 18.08
CA LEU A 63 -24.43 24.27 17.40
C LEU A 63 -23.69 23.03 16.89
N LEU A 64 -24.25 21.85 17.15
CA LEU A 64 -23.83 20.57 16.56
C LEU A 64 -25.01 19.93 15.83
N ILE A 65 -24.83 19.66 14.53
CA ILE A 65 -25.82 19.02 13.67
C ILE A 65 -25.42 17.57 13.40
N ASP A 66 -26.25 16.64 13.86
CA ASP A 66 -26.09 15.20 13.67
C ASP A 66 -26.97 14.70 12.52
N LEU A 67 -26.32 14.26 11.44
CA LEU A 67 -26.94 13.76 10.21
C LEU A 67 -27.11 12.23 10.20
N THR A 68 -26.82 11.54 11.29
CA THR A 68 -26.93 10.08 11.36
C THR A 68 -28.38 9.64 11.56
N ASN A 69 -28.77 8.52 10.95
CA ASN A 69 -30.10 7.93 11.10
C ASN A 69 -30.21 7.02 12.34
N THR A 70 -29.45 7.31 13.39
CA THR A 70 -29.43 6.52 14.63
C THR A 70 -29.00 7.40 15.79
N THR A 71 -29.51 7.14 16.98
CA THR A 71 -29.11 7.80 18.24
C THR A 71 -28.15 6.95 19.06
N ARG A 72 -27.67 5.82 18.52
CA ARG A 72 -26.92 4.85 19.30
C ARG A 72 -25.50 5.28 19.65
N PHE A 73 -24.90 6.26 18.98
CA PHE A 73 -23.45 6.47 19.05
C PHE A 73 -22.97 7.17 20.32
N TYR A 74 -23.69 8.18 20.78
CA TYR A 74 -23.37 8.92 22.01
C TYR A 74 -24.64 9.57 22.55
N ASP A 75 -24.63 9.98 23.82
CA ASP A 75 -25.76 10.67 24.43
C ASP A 75 -25.72 12.16 24.08
N ARG A 76 -26.85 12.74 23.67
CA ARG A 76 -26.91 14.17 23.33
C ARG A 76 -26.64 15.07 24.55
N SER A 77 -26.94 14.60 25.76
CA SER A 77 -26.69 15.35 26.99
C SER A 77 -25.20 15.62 27.21
N ASP A 78 -24.31 14.78 26.66
CA ASP A 78 -22.87 15.00 26.69
C ASP A 78 -22.41 16.20 25.85
N ILE A 79 -23.23 16.63 24.89
CA ILE A 79 -22.99 17.83 24.08
C ILE A 79 -23.68 19.04 24.71
N GLU A 80 -24.94 18.87 25.11
CA GLU A 80 -25.76 19.94 25.70
C GLU A 80 -25.15 20.48 27.01
N LYS A 81 -24.48 19.64 27.82
CA LYS A 81 -23.82 20.05 29.07
C LYS A 81 -22.69 21.06 28.89
N ASP A 82 -22.06 21.11 27.71
CA ASP A 82 -21.02 22.08 27.38
C ASP A 82 -21.60 23.37 26.75
N GLY A 83 -22.93 23.54 26.78
CA GLY A 83 -23.61 24.72 26.25
C GLY A 83 -23.76 24.72 24.73
N ILE A 84 -23.59 23.57 24.09
CA ILE A 84 -23.72 23.39 22.64
C ILE A 84 -25.14 22.93 22.33
N THR A 85 -25.85 23.66 21.46
CA THR A 85 -27.18 23.25 20.98
C THR A 85 -27.03 22.01 20.10
N TYR A 86 -27.75 20.93 20.40
CA TYR A 86 -27.72 19.71 19.59
C TYR A 86 -28.97 19.60 18.71
N ILE A 87 -28.79 19.41 17.40
CA ILE A 87 -29.88 19.20 16.45
C ILE A 87 -29.64 17.92 15.66
N LYS A 88 -30.64 17.03 15.65
CA LYS A 88 -30.62 15.82 14.83
C LYS A 88 -31.45 16.00 13.57
N LEU A 89 -30.79 15.99 12.41
CA LEU A 89 -31.44 16.07 11.11
C LEU A 89 -31.30 14.69 10.42
N GLN A 90 -32.33 13.86 10.57
CA GLN A 90 -32.28 12.47 10.11
C GLN A 90 -32.36 12.37 8.58
N CYS A 91 -31.21 12.26 7.93
CA CYS A 91 -31.16 11.87 6.52
C CYS A 91 -31.39 10.35 6.41
N LYS A 92 -32.23 9.91 5.46
CA LYS A 92 -32.45 8.47 5.16
C LYS A 92 -31.12 7.74 4.99
N GLY A 93 -31.03 6.52 5.52
CA GLY A 93 -29.84 5.67 5.39
C GLY A 93 -29.64 5.14 3.96
N HIS A 94 -28.53 4.46 3.70
CA HIS A 94 -28.22 3.71 2.46
C HIS A 94 -27.66 4.48 1.25
N GLY A 95 -26.94 5.57 1.48
CA GLY A 95 -26.11 6.18 0.43
C GLY A 95 -26.85 7.11 -0.53
N GLU A 96 -28.09 7.45 -0.22
CA GLU A 96 -28.86 8.47 -0.93
C GLU A 96 -28.35 9.89 -0.59
N CYS A 97 -28.48 10.79 -1.55
CA CYS A 97 -28.16 12.22 -1.37
C CYS A 97 -29.22 12.91 -0.50
N PRO A 98 -28.88 13.97 0.26
CA PRO A 98 -29.87 14.76 0.98
C PRO A 98 -30.96 15.30 0.03
N THR A 99 -32.23 15.14 0.42
CA THR A 99 -33.39 15.68 -0.32
C THR A 99 -33.40 17.21 -0.27
N ALA A 100 -34.16 17.85 -1.17
CA ALA A 100 -34.32 19.31 -1.17
C ALA A 100 -34.80 19.84 0.20
N ASP A 101 -35.83 19.21 0.78
CA ASP A 101 -36.36 19.61 2.10
C ASP A 101 -35.33 19.50 3.23
N ASN A 102 -34.47 18.47 3.19
CA ASN A 102 -33.39 18.30 4.16
C ASN A 102 -32.32 19.39 3.99
N THR A 103 -31.98 19.71 2.73
CA THR A 103 -31.07 20.82 2.41
C THR A 103 -31.61 22.15 2.89
N GLU A 104 -32.87 22.47 2.57
CA GLU A 104 -33.53 23.71 2.98
C GLU A 104 -33.61 23.83 4.51
N THR A 105 -33.98 22.75 5.19
CA THR A 105 -34.05 22.71 6.65
C THR A 105 -32.67 22.94 7.27
N PHE A 106 -31.63 22.28 6.75
CA PHE A 106 -30.26 22.50 7.20
C PHE A 106 -29.83 23.96 7.02
N ILE A 107 -30.12 24.55 5.85
CA ILE A 107 -29.76 25.92 5.53
C ILE A 107 -30.45 26.91 6.48
N ARG A 108 -31.76 26.74 6.70
CA ARG A 108 -32.54 27.58 7.62
C ARG A 108 -32.01 27.54 9.05
N ILE A 109 -31.65 26.35 9.53
CA ILE A 109 -31.05 26.17 10.87
C ILE A 109 -29.71 26.91 10.96
N CYS A 110 -28.82 26.69 9.99
CA CYS A 110 -27.49 27.27 9.98
C CYS A 110 -27.52 28.80 9.83
N GLU A 111 -28.42 29.32 8.99
CA GLU A 111 -28.64 30.76 8.80
C GLU A 111 -29.16 31.41 10.07
N HIS A 112 -30.21 30.85 10.68
CA HIS A 112 -30.76 31.38 11.92
C HIS A 112 -29.73 31.40 13.06
N PHE A 113 -28.94 30.34 13.18
CA PHE A 113 -27.88 30.25 14.17
C PHE A 113 -26.75 31.25 13.86
N SER A 114 -26.31 31.36 12.61
CA SER A 114 -25.22 32.25 12.20
C SER A 114 -25.55 33.73 12.42
N ASN A 115 -26.81 34.12 12.19
CA ASN A 115 -27.28 35.49 12.42
C ASN A 115 -27.30 35.86 13.91
N LYS A 116 -27.59 34.90 14.80
CA LYS A 116 -27.60 35.12 16.26
C LYS A 116 -26.21 35.01 16.88
N ASN A 117 -25.38 34.11 16.35
CA ASN A 117 -24.08 33.75 16.92
C ASN A 117 -22.99 33.79 15.81
N PRO A 118 -22.57 34.98 15.36
CA PRO A 118 -21.68 35.10 14.20
C PRO A 118 -20.29 34.52 14.44
N THR A 119 -19.78 34.61 15.67
CA THR A 119 -18.42 34.17 16.06
C THR A 119 -18.33 32.69 16.47
N GLU A 120 -19.47 32.01 16.63
CA GLU A 120 -19.49 30.61 17.09
C GLU A 120 -19.50 29.62 15.92
N LEU A 121 -18.79 28.50 16.07
CA LEU A 121 -18.73 27.44 15.06
C LEU A 121 -20.01 26.58 15.05
N ILE A 122 -20.28 26.01 13.87
CA ILE A 122 -21.29 24.99 13.65
C ILE A 122 -20.58 23.66 13.37
N GLY A 123 -20.68 22.70 14.30
CA GLY A 123 -20.23 21.34 14.07
C GLY A 123 -21.23 20.59 13.19
N VAL A 124 -20.75 19.85 12.19
CA VAL A 124 -21.63 19.02 11.35
C VAL A 124 -21.01 17.65 11.17
N HIS A 125 -21.76 16.60 11.49
CA HIS A 125 -21.28 15.24 11.32
C HIS A 125 -22.32 14.32 10.73
N CYS A 126 -21.83 13.33 9.98
CA CYS A 126 -22.58 12.13 9.68
C CYS A 126 -21.84 10.96 10.33
N THR A 127 -21.78 9.78 9.71
CA THR A 127 -20.97 8.67 10.23
C THR A 127 -19.47 9.01 10.14
N HIS A 128 -18.98 9.35 8.96
CA HIS A 128 -17.55 9.65 8.71
C HIS A 128 -17.24 11.15 8.58
N GLY A 129 -18.26 12.00 8.37
CA GLY A 129 -18.08 13.45 8.25
C GLY A 129 -17.62 13.95 6.88
N PHE A 130 -17.89 13.19 5.80
CA PHE A 130 -17.44 13.54 4.43
C PHE A 130 -18.61 13.79 3.48
N ASN A 131 -19.32 12.75 3.02
CA ASN A 131 -20.26 12.90 1.90
C ASN A 131 -21.51 13.72 2.26
N ARG A 132 -22.34 13.26 3.22
CA ARG A 132 -23.55 14.00 3.64
C ARG A 132 -23.21 15.35 4.28
N THR A 133 -22.16 15.37 5.08
CA THR A 133 -21.63 16.58 5.74
C THR A 133 -21.18 17.60 4.70
N GLY A 134 -20.33 17.20 3.75
CA GLY A 134 -19.83 18.06 2.68
C GLY A 134 -20.94 18.53 1.76
N PHE A 135 -21.89 17.66 1.41
CA PHE A 135 -23.04 18.03 0.59
C PHE A 135 -23.82 19.21 1.19
N LEU A 136 -24.21 19.09 2.46
CA LEU A 136 -25.01 20.13 3.12
C LEU A 136 -24.20 21.41 3.38
N ILE A 137 -22.91 21.29 3.73
CA ILE A 137 -22.03 22.46 3.88
C ILE A 137 -21.87 23.17 2.53
N CYS A 138 -21.58 22.46 1.44
CA CYS A 138 -21.42 23.06 0.12
C CYS A 138 -22.71 23.74 -0.35
N ALA A 139 -23.87 23.08 -0.17
CA ALA A 139 -25.17 23.68 -0.49
C ALA A 139 -25.41 24.99 0.26
N PHE A 140 -25.05 25.07 1.55
CA PHE A 140 -25.14 26.32 2.31
C PHE A 140 -24.21 27.41 1.76
N LEU A 141 -22.96 27.08 1.43
CA LEU A 141 -22.00 28.06 0.88
C LEU A 141 -22.53 28.65 -0.44
N VAL A 142 -23.14 27.83 -1.29
CA VAL A 142 -23.74 28.27 -2.55
C VAL A 142 -24.98 29.14 -2.29
N GLU A 143 -25.97 28.63 -1.55
CA GLU A 143 -27.28 29.30 -1.41
C GLU A 143 -27.27 30.54 -0.50
N LYS A 144 -26.30 30.66 0.42
CA LYS A 144 -26.29 31.74 1.43
C LYS A 144 -25.06 32.63 1.39
N LEU A 145 -23.94 32.17 0.86
CA LEU A 145 -22.72 32.98 0.77
C LEU A 145 -22.34 33.32 -0.67
N ASP A 146 -23.16 32.93 -1.66
CA ASP A 146 -22.96 33.18 -3.10
C ASP A 146 -21.65 32.61 -3.64
N TRP A 147 -21.21 31.45 -3.12
CA TRP A 147 -20.03 30.75 -3.64
C TRP A 147 -20.38 29.97 -4.91
N SER A 148 -19.44 29.85 -5.85
CA SER A 148 -19.56 28.88 -6.92
C SER A 148 -19.48 27.46 -6.35
N ILE A 149 -20.14 26.49 -7.00
CA ILE A 149 -20.13 25.10 -6.51
C ILE A 149 -18.72 24.49 -6.53
N GLU A 150 -17.89 24.87 -7.50
CA GLU A 150 -16.48 24.46 -7.59
C GLU A 150 -15.68 24.98 -6.41
N ALA A 151 -15.85 26.26 -6.07
CA ALA A 151 -15.18 26.87 -4.92
C ALA A 151 -15.63 26.22 -3.61
N ALA A 152 -16.94 25.95 -3.46
CA ALA A 152 -17.52 25.30 -2.29
C ALA A 152 -16.97 23.86 -2.10
N VAL A 153 -16.90 23.08 -3.18
CA VAL A 153 -16.35 21.72 -3.13
C VAL A 153 -14.83 21.74 -2.89
N ALA A 154 -14.10 22.66 -3.51
CA ALA A 154 -12.66 22.81 -3.34
C ALA A 154 -12.29 23.20 -1.89
N ILE A 155 -12.99 24.16 -1.29
CA ILE A 155 -12.71 24.57 0.09
C ILE A 155 -13.07 23.46 1.08
N PHE A 156 -14.14 22.70 0.81
CA PHE A 156 -14.49 21.55 1.63
C PHE A 156 -13.42 20.45 1.52
N ALA A 157 -12.92 20.17 0.32
CA ALA A 157 -11.85 19.20 0.09
C ALA A 157 -10.53 19.62 0.77
N GLN A 158 -10.20 20.92 0.74
CA GLN A 158 -9.03 21.46 1.43
C GLN A 158 -9.15 21.35 2.96
N ALA A 159 -10.31 21.70 3.51
CA ALA A 159 -10.56 21.68 4.95
C ALA A 159 -10.76 20.26 5.49
N ARG A 160 -11.25 19.33 4.67
CA ARG A 160 -11.51 17.94 5.04
C ARG A 160 -11.05 16.99 3.93
N PRO A 161 -9.73 16.81 3.73
CA PRO A 161 -9.21 15.96 2.65
C PRO A 161 -9.71 14.52 2.73
N PRO A 162 -10.14 13.90 1.62
CA PRO A 162 -10.06 14.40 0.24
C PRO A 162 -11.30 15.17 -0.23
N GLY A 163 -12.25 15.46 0.66
CA GLY A 163 -13.55 16.05 0.34
C GLY A 163 -14.65 15.01 0.15
N ILE A 164 -15.65 15.35 -0.68
CA ILE A 164 -16.74 14.44 -1.02
C ILE A 164 -16.20 13.39 -1.99
N TYR A 165 -16.06 12.14 -1.52
CA TYR A 165 -15.45 11.05 -2.31
C TYR A 165 -16.48 10.12 -2.98
N LYS A 166 -17.77 10.28 -2.69
CA LYS A 166 -18.83 9.56 -3.41
C LYS A 166 -19.32 10.39 -4.59
N GLY A 167 -19.08 9.88 -5.80
CA GLY A 167 -19.44 10.57 -7.05
C GLY A 167 -20.91 10.97 -7.16
N ASP A 168 -21.84 10.17 -6.63
CA ASP A 168 -23.28 10.49 -6.70
C ASP A 168 -23.63 11.79 -5.96
N TYR A 169 -22.92 12.10 -4.87
CA TYR A 169 -23.11 13.35 -4.12
C TYR A 169 -22.58 14.55 -4.89
N LEU A 170 -21.42 14.41 -5.56
CA LEU A 170 -20.87 15.46 -6.42
C LEU A 170 -21.77 15.70 -7.63
N LYS A 171 -22.22 14.64 -8.30
CA LYS A 171 -23.14 14.75 -9.43
C LYS A 171 -24.43 15.46 -9.04
N GLU A 172 -25.02 15.13 -7.90
CA GLU A 172 -26.24 15.78 -7.44
C GLU A 172 -26.01 17.25 -7.05
N LEU A 173 -24.88 17.60 -6.44
CA LEU A 173 -24.52 18.99 -6.16
C LEU A 173 -24.39 19.82 -7.45
N PHE A 174 -23.62 19.31 -8.42
CA PHE A 174 -23.41 20.01 -9.70
C PHE A 174 -24.69 20.03 -10.54
N ARG A 175 -25.55 19.03 -10.44
CA ARG A 175 -26.88 19.06 -11.06
C ARG A 175 -27.77 20.16 -10.47
N ARG A 176 -27.66 20.44 -9.17
CA ARG A 176 -28.46 21.49 -8.50
C ARG A 176 -27.90 22.89 -8.65
N TYR A 177 -26.57 23.04 -8.66
CA TYR A 177 -25.89 24.33 -8.48
C TYR A 177 -24.80 24.63 -9.52
N GLY A 178 -24.56 23.74 -10.49
CA GLY A 178 -23.41 23.82 -11.39
C GLY A 178 -23.67 24.54 -12.71
N ASP A 179 -24.85 25.11 -12.96
CA ASP A 179 -25.15 25.90 -14.17
C ASP A 179 -24.64 25.30 -15.50
N GLY A 180 -24.72 23.97 -15.66
CA GLY A 180 -24.27 23.24 -16.86
C GLY A 180 -22.82 22.75 -16.84
N VAL A 181 -22.07 23.00 -15.76
CA VAL A 181 -20.72 22.46 -15.52
C VAL A 181 -20.80 20.98 -15.11
N GLU A 182 -19.97 20.15 -15.73
CA GLU A 182 -19.89 18.73 -15.41
C GLU A 182 -19.24 18.52 -14.03
N ALA A 183 -19.79 17.57 -13.26
CA ALA A 183 -19.27 17.27 -11.93
C ALA A 183 -17.80 16.77 -12.01
N PRO A 184 -16.93 17.21 -11.08
CA PRO A 184 -15.56 16.74 -11.03
C PRO A 184 -15.52 15.25 -10.75
N THR A 185 -14.48 14.59 -11.28
CA THR A 185 -14.22 13.19 -10.94
C THR A 185 -14.04 13.05 -9.43
N PRO A 186 -14.71 12.08 -8.79
CA PRO A 186 -14.59 11.91 -7.35
C PRO A 186 -13.12 11.61 -6.99
N PRO A 187 -12.61 12.22 -5.91
CA PRO A 187 -11.25 11.96 -5.47
C PRO A 187 -11.08 10.48 -5.09
N PRO A 188 -9.84 9.95 -5.12
CA PRO A 188 -9.57 8.59 -4.68
C PRO A 188 -10.05 8.40 -3.24
N LEU A 189 -10.57 7.21 -2.94
CA LEU A 189 -11.00 6.87 -1.59
C LEU A 189 -9.79 6.99 -0.64
N PRO A 190 -9.95 7.70 0.49
CA PRO A 190 -8.85 7.86 1.43
C PRO A 190 -8.48 6.54 2.12
N GLU A 191 -7.22 6.38 2.52
CA GLU A 191 -6.62 5.13 3.01
C GLU A 191 -7.44 4.43 4.11
N TRP A 192 -7.96 5.21 5.06
CA TRP A 192 -8.81 4.71 6.15
C TRP A 192 -10.15 4.08 5.71
N CYS A 193 -10.55 4.23 4.45
CA CYS A 193 -11.68 3.47 3.90
C CYS A 193 -11.35 1.99 3.66
N PHE A 194 -10.08 1.59 3.79
CA PHE A 194 -9.60 0.24 3.53
C PHE A 194 -9.18 -0.52 4.80
N ASP A 195 -9.06 0.16 5.95
CA ASP A 195 -8.41 -0.32 7.18
C ASP A 195 -9.19 -1.33 8.06
N GLU A 196 -10.36 -1.83 7.65
CA GLU A 196 -11.15 -2.76 8.48
C GLU A 196 -11.71 -3.95 7.67
N ASP A 197 -10.85 -4.67 6.94
CA ASP A 197 -11.17 -5.99 6.38
C ASP A 197 -10.27 -7.11 6.99
N GLU A 198 -9.76 -6.93 8.24
CA GLU A 198 -8.82 -7.88 8.88
C GLU A 198 -9.39 -8.76 10.02
N GLU A 199 -10.68 -8.73 10.35
CA GLU A 199 -11.24 -9.73 11.30
C GLU A 199 -11.93 -10.87 10.57
N GLU A 200 -11.20 -11.98 10.45
CA GLU A 200 -11.73 -13.34 10.22
C GLU A 200 -12.52 -13.78 11.47
N ASP A 201 -13.85 -13.86 11.38
CA ASP A 201 -14.62 -14.69 12.31
C ASP A 201 -14.69 -16.12 11.73
N GLU A 202 -13.76 -16.98 12.16
CA GLU A 202 -13.93 -18.44 12.16
C GLU A 202 -14.86 -18.84 13.33
N ASP A 203 -15.72 -19.83 13.05
CA ASP A 203 -16.62 -20.57 13.94
C ASP A 203 -17.85 -19.86 14.54
N ASP A 204 -19.03 -20.19 14.00
CA ASP A 204 -19.97 -21.05 14.74
C ASP A 204 -20.99 -21.72 13.80
N ASN A 205 -20.86 -23.03 13.64
CA ASN A 205 -21.86 -23.88 13.00
C ASN A 205 -22.90 -24.27 14.06
N CYS A 206 -24.02 -23.54 14.12
CA CYS A 206 -25.21 -24.04 14.79
C CYS A 206 -26.49 -23.59 14.07
N LYS A 207 -27.01 -24.48 13.21
CA LYS A 207 -28.44 -24.55 12.90
C LYS A 207 -28.98 -25.91 13.32
N PRO A 208 -30.06 -25.91 14.11
CA PRO A 208 -31.30 -26.57 13.68
C PRO A 208 -32.52 -25.70 14.06
N ARG A 209 -33.71 -25.74 13.46
CA ARG A 209 -34.41 -26.54 12.44
C ARG A 209 -35.72 -25.76 12.14
N THR A 210 -36.24 -25.84 10.92
CA THR A 210 -37.69 -25.92 10.61
C THR A 210 -37.86 -26.29 9.13
N PRO A 211 -38.97 -26.97 8.77
CA PRO A 211 -38.94 -28.06 7.80
C PRO A 211 -39.22 -27.65 6.35
N GLU A 212 -38.64 -28.47 5.46
CA GLU A 212 -39.16 -28.93 4.16
C GLU A 212 -39.98 -27.98 3.28
N SER A 213 -39.41 -27.64 2.13
CA SER A 213 -40.07 -27.86 0.84
C SER A 213 -39.05 -27.80 -0.30
N GLU A 214 -39.00 -28.87 -1.09
CA GLU A 214 -38.18 -29.07 -2.28
C GLU A 214 -38.52 -28.09 -3.41
N ALA A 215 -37.49 -27.64 -4.14
CA ALA A 215 -37.43 -27.61 -5.61
C ALA A 215 -36.15 -26.88 -6.05
N GLY A 216 -35.39 -27.50 -6.95
CA GLY A 216 -34.09 -27.04 -7.38
C GLY A 216 -34.10 -25.78 -8.24
N SER A 217 -33.04 -24.98 -8.11
CA SER A 217 -32.47 -24.21 -9.21
C SER A 217 -31.03 -23.84 -8.89
N SER A 218 -30.13 -24.21 -9.79
CA SER A 218 -28.72 -23.86 -9.78
C SER A 218 -28.52 -22.36 -9.98
N THR A 219 -28.10 -21.64 -8.95
CA THR A 219 -27.62 -20.25 -9.11
C THR A 219 -26.34 -20.02 -8.31
N SER A 220 -25.29 -19.72 -9.06
CA SER A 220 -23.98 -19.23 -8.65
C SER A 220 -24.05 -18.04 -7.69
N PHE A 221 -23.48 -18.20 -6.49
CA PHE A 221 -23.25 -17.10 -5.55
C PHE A 221 -22.10 -16.21 -6.03
N SER A 222 -22.42 -15.08 -6.65
CA SER A 222 -21.47 -14.00 -6.96
C SER A 222 -21.43 -13.00 -5.80
N GLY A 223 -20.52 -13.21 -4.84
CA GLY A 223 -20.16 -12.20 -3.85
C GLY A 223 -19.43 -11.03 -4.52
N LYS A 224 -20.00 -9.82 -4.45
CA LYS A 224 -19.37 -8.57 -4.96
C LYS A 224 -18.11 -8.25 -4.14
N ARG A 225 -16.93 -8.71 -4.60
CA ARG A 225 -15.61 -8.30 -4.09
C ARG A 225 -15.22 -6.90 -4.60
N ARG A 226 -14.51 -6.12 -3.75
CA ARG A 226 -14.08 -4.73 -4.00
C ARG A 226 -13.30 -4.60 -5.33
N LYS A 227 -13.48 -3.46 -6.00
CA LYS A 227 -12.85 -3.12 -7.28
C LYS A 227 -11.36 -2.81 -7.06
N GLU A 228 -10.47 -3.52 -7.75
CA GLU A 228 -9.02 -3.36 -7.61
C GLU A 228 -8.56 -1.97 -8.07
N HIS A 229 -7.61 -1.38 -7.34
CA HIS A 229 -7.09 -0.04 -7.61
C HIS A 229 -6.28 -0.05 -8.92
N LEU A 230 -6.65 0.79 -9.89
CA LEU A 230 -5.97 0.92 -11.18
C LEU A 230 -5.01 2.11 -11.13
N LYS A 231 -3.70 1.84 -11.16
CA LYS A 231 -2.67 2.87 -11.38
C LYS A 231 -2.52 3.12 -12.88
N LEU A 232 -3.00 4.24 -13.39
CA LEU A 232 -2.82 4.62 -14.80
C LEU A 232 -1.41 5.16 -15.06
N GLY A 233 -0.79 4.75 -16.18
CA GLY A 233 0.52 5.26 -16.60
C GLY A 233 1.70 4.65 -15.84
N ALA A 234 1.58 3.39 -15.41
CA ALA A 234 2.70 2.69 -14.77
C ALA A 234 3.78 2.40 -15.82
N VAL A 235 5.05 2.59 -15.44
CA VAL A 235 6.21 2.36 -16.31
C VAL A 235 6.83 1.00 -15.97
N PHE A 236 7.05 0.15 -16.98
CA PHE A 236 7.57 -1.20 -16.77
C PHE A 236 9.01 -1.22 -16.24
N LEU A 237 9.95 -0.57 -16.93
CA LEU A 237 11.32 -0.38 -16.45
C LEU A 237 11.70 1.09 -16.58
N GLU A 238 12.16 1.68 -15.48
CA GLU A 238 12.53 3.09 -15.46
C GLU A 238 13.71 3.36 -16.40
N GLY A 239 13.62 4.43 -17.20
CA GLY A 239 14.67 4.82 -18.15
C GLY A 239 14.83 3.91 -19.38
N ILE A 240 14.06 2.81 -19.49
CA ILE A 240 14.17 1.85 -20.59
C ILE A 240 12.79 1.54 -21.17
N SER A 241 12.57 1.92 -22.43
CA SER A 241 11.40 1.46 -23.19
C SER A 241 11.64 0.03 -23.69
N VAL A 242 10.89 -0.93 -23.15
CA VAL A 242 10.95 -2.32 -23.59
C VAL A 242 9.91 -2.55 -24.68
N LYS A 243 10.36 -3.01 -25.86
CA LYS A 243 9.46 -3.35 -26.96
C LYS A 243 8.53 -4.49 -26.55
N HIS A 244 7.32 -4.53 -27.11
CA HIS A 244 6.34 -5.61 -26.89
C HIS A 244 5.83 -5.76 -25.44
N VAL A 245 6.03 -4.75 -24.59
CA VAL A 245 5.44 -4.69 -23.25
C VAL A 245 4.40 -3.57 -23.21
N THR A 246 3.19 -3.89 -22.75
CA THR A 246 2.07 -2.93 -22.69
C THR A 246 1.37 -3.01 -21.34
N GLN A 247 1.02 -1.86 -20.76
CA GLN A 247 0.25 -1.83 -19.52
C GLN A 247 -1.20 -2.25 -19.79
N VAL A 248 -1.70 -3.22 -19.03
CA VAL A 248 -3.10 -3.64 -19.08
C VAL A 248 -3.91 -2.73 -18.16
N THR A 249 -4.79 -1.93 -18.74
CA THR A 249 -5.69 -1.02 -17.99
C THR A 249 -7.17 -1.35 -18.22
N THR A 250 -7.47 -2.20 -19.21
CA THR A 250 -8.82 -2.55 -19.65
C THR A 250 -9.45 -3.61 -18.73
N GLN A 251 -10.66 -3.31 -18.23
CA GLN A 251 -11.52 -4.29 -17.54
C GLN A 251 -12.40 -5.03 -18.57
N PRO A 252 -12.75 -6.31 -18.36
CA PRO A 252 -12.54 -7.12 -17.15
C PRO A 252 -11.17 -7.80 -17.05
N LYS A 253 -10.38 -7.80 -18.13
CA LYS A 253 -9.14 -8.56 -18.26
C LYS A 253 -8.13 -8.26 -17.15
N LEU A 254 -7.94 -6.99 -16.80
CA LEU A 254 -7.07 -6.59 -15.68
C LEU A 254 -7.46 -7.29 -14.38
N GLY A 255 -8.74 -7.22 -13.99
CA GLY A 255 -9.19 -7.81 -12.74
C GLY A 255 -9.17 -9.34 -12.78
N GLU A 256 -9.35 -9.96 -13.94
CA GLU A 256 -9.19 -11.42 -14.09
C GLU A 256 -7.76 -11.86 -13.80
N ILE A 257 -6.77 -11.15 -14.35
CA ILE A 257 -5.35 -11.44 -14.15
C ILE A 257 -4.97 -11.25 -12.66
N GLN A 258 -5.35 -10.12 -12.07
CA GLN A 258 -5.06 -9.83 -10.66
C GLN A 258 -5.68 -10.89 -9.73
N ARG A 259 -6.96 -11.25 -9.95
CA ARG A 259 -7.64 -12.32 -9.20
C ARG A 259 -6.96 -13.67 -9.38
N LYS A 260 -6.52 -14.00 -10.58
CA LYS A 260 -5.85 -15.28 -10.87
C LYS A 260 -4.53 -15.40 -10.10
N CYS A 261 -3.74 -14.34 -10.05
CA CYS A 261 -2.53 -14.29 -9.22
C CYS A 261 -2.86 -14.50 -7.72
N GLN A 262 -3.90 -13.83 -7.21
CA GLN A 262 -4.31 -13.96 -5.81
C GLN A 262 -4.77 -15.39 -5.48
N GLN A 263 -5.55 -16.02 -6.37
CA GLN A 263 -6.00 -17.40 -6.22
C GLN A 263 -4.82 -18.38 -6.18
N PHE A 264 -3.87 -18.25 -7.10
CA PHE A 264 -2.69 -19.12 -7.15
C PHE A 264 -1.78 -19.00 -5.93
N CYS A 265 -1.74 -17.82 -5.30
CA CYS A 265 -0.99 -17.59 -4.07
C CYS A 265 -1.78 -17.92 -2.79
N GLY A 266 -3.09 -18.21 -2.87
CA GLY A 266 -3.94 -18.32 -1.69
C GLY A 266 -4.14 -17.00 -0.93
N TRP A 267 -3.97 -15.86 -1.61
CA TRP A 267 -4.11 -14.52 -1.03
C TRP A 267 -5.57 -14.13 -0.94
N LYS A 268 -6.07 -13.88 0.28
CA LYS A 268 -7.47 -13.48 0.54
C LYS A 268 -7.70 -11.97 0.42
N GLY A 269 -6.65 -11.17 0.61
CA GLY A 269 -6.72 -9.71 0.59
C GLY A 269 -6.76 -9.12 -0.83
N THR A 270 -6.71 -7.79 -0.91
CA THR A 270 -6.52 -7.05 -2.17
C THR A 270 -5.05 -6.70 -2.38
N GLY A 271 -4.66 -6.39 -3.62
CA GLY A 271 -3.31 -5.93 -3.95
C GLY A 271 -2.35 -7.05 -4.33
N PHE A 272 -1.04 -6.76 -4.24
CA PHE A 272 0.01 -7.64 -4.73
C PHE A 272 0.26 -8.82 -3.77
N PRO A 273 0.08 -10.08 -4.21
CA PRO A 273 0.16 -11.25 -3.33
C PRO A 273 1.59 -11.71 -3.02
N GLY A 274 2.61 -11.17 -3.70
CA GLY A 274 3.97 -11.68 -3.62
C GLY A 274 4.67 -11.50 -2.26
N ALA A 275 5.43 -12.52 -1.85
CA ALA A 275 6.14 -12.62 -0.57
C ALA A 275 7.11 -11.45 -0.30
N GLN A 276 6.86 -10.57 0.67
CA GLN A 276 7.67 -9.40 0.98
C GLN A 276 8.73 -9.70 2.06
N PRO A 277 10.03 -9.55 1.75
CA PRO A 277 11.11 -9.78 2.71
C PRO A 277 11.28 -8.65 3.73
N VAL A 278 11.66 -9.03 4.95
CA VAL A 278 12.01 -8.12 6.04
C VAL A 278 13.50 -7.83 6.09
N SER A 279 13.88 -6.65 6.61
CA SER A 279 15.30 -6.29 6.75
C SER A 279 15.96 -7.12 7.83
N MET A 280 17.17 -7.60 7.57
CA MET A 280 17.95 -8.36 8.55
C MET A 280 18.37 -7.47 9.73
N ASP A 281 18.23 -7.99 10.95
CA ASP A 281 18.63 -7.36 12.21
C ASP A 281 19.29 -8.39 13.15
N GLU A 282 19.79 -7.90 14.29
CA GLU A 282 20.49 -8.74 15.29
C GLU A 282 19.61 -9.83 15.92
N GLN A 283 18.29 -9.70 15.84
CA GLN A 283 17.35 -10.68 16.38
C GLN A 283 17.05 -11.75 15.34
N ASN A 284 16.71 -11.36 14.11
CA ASN A 284 16.26 -12.25 13.06
C ASN A 284 17.41 -12.97 12.34
N ILE A 285 18.65 -12.50 12.42
CA ILE A 285 19.82 -13.23 11.92
C ILE A 285 19.93 -14.62 12.55
N LYS A 286 19.45 -14.78 13.80
CA LYS A 286 19.41 -16.06 14.52
C LYS A 286 18.55 -17.12 13.83
N LEU A 287 17.63 -16.72 12.94
CA LEU A 287 16.85 -17.67 12.15
C LEU A 287 17.73 -18.53 11.23
N LEU A 288 18.90 -18.02 10.81
CA LEU A 288 19.85 -18.78 9.97
C LEU A 288 20.43 -20.00 10.69
N GLU A 289 20.47 -19.98 12.03
CA GLU A 289 20.88 -21.12 12.85
C GLU A 289 19.71 -22.10 13.10
N GLN A 290 18.49 -21.57 13.21
CA GLN A 290 17.31 -22.34 13.59
C GLN A 290 16.68 -23.13 12.43
N LYS A 291 16.87 -22.68 11.18
CA LYS A 291 16.21 -23.24 9.99
C LYS A 291 17.17 -23.28 8.80
N PRO A 292 16.97 -24.20 7.84
CA PRO A 292 17.75 -24.21 6.61
C PRO A 292 17.41 -23.02 5.71
N TYR A 293 18.46 -22.31 5.27
CA TYR A 293 18.38 -21.19 4.34
C TYR A 293 19.23 -21.41 3.09
N LYS A 294 18.82 -20.76 2.01
CA LYS A 294 19.63 -20.51 0.82
C LYS A 294 19.89 -19.02 0.71
N VAL A 295 21.01 -18.64 0.10
CA VAL A 295 21.39 -17.25 -0.13
C VAL A 295 21.56 -16.96 -1.62
N SER A 296 21.18 -15.76 -2.03
CA SER A 296 21.53 -15.20 -3.32
C SER A 296 21.83 -13.70 -3.16
N TRP A 297 22.41 -13.08 -4.18
CA TRP A 297 22.63 -11.64 -4.15
C TRP A 297 21.31 -10.89 -4.30
N LYS A 298 21.18 -9.73 -3.66
CA LYS A 298 20.08 -8.81 -3.94
C LYS A 298 20.48 -7.96 -5.16
N ALA A 299 19.58 -7.92 -6.14
CA ALA A 299 19.75 -7.08 -7.32
C ALA A 299 18.99 -5.77 -7.11
N ASP A 300 19.56 -4.68 -7.60
CA ASP A 300 18.82 -3.42 -7.73
C ASP A 300 17.95 -3.47 -8.99
N GLY A 301 16.64 -3.60 -8.81
CA GLY A 301 15.70 -3.77 -9.91
C GLY A 301 14.24 -3.85 -9.45
N THR A 302 13.34 -3.59 -10.39
CA THR A 302 11.89 -3.65 -10.14
C THR A 302 11.44 -5.09 -9.98
N ARG A 303 10.68 -5.36 -8.92
CA ARG A 303 10.15 -6.69 -8.65
C ARG A 303 8.87 -6.91 -9.44
N TYR A 304 8.83 -8.00 -10.18
CA TYR A 304 7.64 -8.49 -10.89
C TYR A 304 7.33 -9.93 -10.51
N MET A 305 6.04 -10.24 -10.43
CA MET A 305 5.53 -11.61 -10.47
C MET A 305 5.09 -11.91 -11.91
N MET A 306 5.51 -13.03 -12.47
CA MET A 306 5.16 -13.41 -13.84
C MET A 306 4.05 -14.47 -13.83
N LEU A 307 2.94 -14.18 -14.51
CA LEU A 307 1.86 -15.12 -14.80
C LEU A 307 1.94 -15.52 -16.28
N ILE A 308 2.02 -16.82 -16.54
CA ILE A 308 2.00 -17.40 -17.89
C ILE A 308 0.66 -18.11 -18.06
N ASP A 309 -0.18 -17.56 -18.94
CA ASP A 309 -1.56 -18.02 -19.14
C ASP A 309 -1.86 -18.45 -20.57
N GLY A 310 -0.82 -18.83 -21.31
CA GLY A 310 -0.91 -19.28 -22.69
C GLY A 310 -0.04 -18.46 -23.64
N LYS A 311 -0.14 -18.77 -24.93
CA LYS A 311 0.65 -18.13 -25.98
C LYS A 311 0.26 -16.65 -26.10
N ASN A 312 1.23 -15.75 -26.00
CA ASN A 312 1.06 -14.28 -25.94
C ASN A 312 0.26 -13.76 -24.72
N GLU A 313 -0.07 -14.63 -23.78
CA GLU A 313 -0.80 -14.30 -22.54
C GLU A 313 0.17 -14.38 -21.36
N VAL A 314 1.28 -13.63 -21.47
CA VAL A 314 2.29 -13.51 -20.41
C VAL A 314 2.13 -12.16 -19.73
N TYR A 315 2.00 -12.16 -18.42
CA TYR A 315 1.76 -10.96 -17.63
C TYR A 315 2.82 -10.78 -16.54
N MET A 316 3.21 -9.53 -16.32
CA MET A 316 4.12 -9.10 -15.27
C MET A 316 3.35 -8.19 -14.31
N ILE A 317 3.33 -8.53 -13.03
CA ILE A 317 2.60 -7.81 -11.99
C ILE A 317 3.60 -7.18 -11.03
N ASP A 318 3.56 -5.86 -10.86
CA ASP A 318 4.46 -5.12 -9.95
C ASP A 318 3.92 -5.07 -8.50
N ARG A 319 4.69 -4.43 -7.60
CA ARG A 319 4.30 -4.26 -6.19
C ARG A 319 3.08 -3.38 -5.98
N ASP A 320 2.78 -2.49 -6.93
CA ASP A 320 1.60 -1.62 -6.92
C ASP A 320 0.38 -2.36 -7.52
N ASN A 321 0.51 -3.65 -7.83
CA ASN A 321 -0.47 -4.50 -8.48
C ASN A 321 -0.81 -4.04 -9.92
N SER A 322 0.06 -3.24 -10.56
CA SER A 322 -0.06 -2.87 -11.97
C SER A 322 0.30 -4.08 -12.84
N VAL A 323 -0.47 -4.31 -13.90
CA VAL A 323 -0.30 -5.46 -14.80
C VAL A 323 0.25 -5.01 -16.15
N PHE A 324 1.26 -5.71 -16.64
CA PHE A 324 1.86 -5.50 -17.95
C PHE A 324 1.79 -6.78 -18.77
N GLN A 325 1.25 -6.74 -19.97
CA GLN A 325 1.28 -7.84 -20.92
C GLN A 325 2.58 -7.79 -21.72
N VAL A 326 3.24 -8.94 -21.81
CA VAL A 326 4.47 -9.15 -22.56
C VAL A 326 4.14 -10.03 -23.76
N SER A 327 4.22 -9.44 -24.95
CA SER A 327 4.08 -10.17 -26.21
C SER A 327 5.42 -10.73 -26.67
N ASN A 328 5.38 -11.76 -27.53
CA ASN A 328 6.58 -12.37 -28.12
C ASN A 328 7.56 -12.95 -27.10
N LEU A 329 7.03 -13.50 -26.00
CA LEU A 329 7.80 -14.26 -25.02
C LEU A 329 7.18 -15.66 -24.88
N GLU A 330 7.95 -16.70 -25.24
CA GLU A 330 7.43 -18.06 -25.35
C GLU A 330 7.93 -18.97 -24.22
N PHE A 331 7.02 -19.77 -23.67
CA PHE A 331 7.26 -20.76 -22.64
C PHE A 331 6.74 -22.14 -23.09
N PRO A 332 7.57 -22.97 -23.72
CA PRO A 332 7.16 -24.29 -24.20
C PRO A 332 7.02 -25.28 -23.05
N PHE A 333 6.04 -26.18 -23.16
CA PHE A 333 5.86 -27.28 -22.24
C PHE A 333 6.95 -28.34 -22.46
N ARG A 334 7.57 -28.80 -21.36
CA ARG A 334 8.71 -29.72 -21.42
C ARG A 334 8.43 -31.00 -22.20
N LYS A 335 7.26 -31.60 -22.04
CA LYS A 335 6.92 -32.90 -22.67
C LYS A 335 6.47 -32.76 -24.12
N ASP A 336 5.90 -31.61 -24.50
CA ASP A 336 5.55 -31.30 -25.87
C ASP A 336 5.92 -29.84 -26.17
N PRO A 337 7.06 -29.60 -26.82
CA PRO A 337 7.52 -28.24 -27.12
C PRO A 337 6.53 -27.44 -27.97
N ARG A 338 5.59 -28.06 -28.69
CA ARG A 338 4.58 -27.33 -29.50
C ARG A 338 3.51 -26.68 -28.64
N VAL A 339 3.34 -27.16 -27.42
CA VAL A 339 2.36 -26.64 -26.45
C VAL A 339 3.01 -25.55 -25.61
N HIS A 340 2.29 -24.45 -25.40
CA HIS A 340 2.72 -23.39 -24.50
C HIS A 340 2.26 -23.67 -23.08
N LEU A 341 3.04 -23.26 -22.08
CA LEU A 341 2.62 -23.30 -20.69
C LEU A 341 1.41 -22.41 -20.44
N GLU A 342 0.54 -22.86 -19.54
CA GLU A 342 -0.68 -22.18 -19.11
C GLU A 342 -0.79 -22.29 -17.59
N ASN A 343 -1.58 -21.42 -16.96
CA ASN A 343 -1.87 -21.45 -15.52
C ASN A 343 -0.61 -21.52 -14.61
N THR A 344 0.49 -20.87 -15.01
CA THR A 344 1.78 -20.95 -14.30
C THR A 344 2.14 -19.61 -13.67
N LEU A 345 2.42 -19.57 -12.36
CA LEU A 345 2.85 -18.38 -11.63
C LEU A 345 4.28 -18.52 -11.10
N MET A 346 5.16 -17.64 -11.56
CA MET A 346 6.58 -17.60 -11.20
C MET A 346 6.79 -16.82 -9.89
N ASP A 347 6.28 -17.36 -8.78
CA ASP A 347 6.68 -17.03 -7.40
C ASP A 347 6.16 -18.10 -6.42
N GLY A 348 5.12 -18.87 -6.80
CA GLY A 348 4.61 -19.95 -5.95
C GLY A 348 3.17 -20.36 -6.27
N ALA A 349 2.88 -20.79 -7.52
CA ALA A 349 1.58 -21.39 -7.83
C ALA A 349 1.38 -22.72 -7.09
N GLN A 350 0.19 -22.95 -6.56
CA GLN A 350 -0.26 -24.27 -6.10
C GLN A 350 -0.25 -25.30 -7.25
N PRO A 351 0.17 -26.56 -7.04
CA PRO A 351 0.65 -27.16 -5.79
C PRO A 351 2.16 -26.98 -5.53
N VAL A 352 2.92 -26.45 -6.50
CA VAL A 352 4.38 -26.25 -6.40
C VAL A 352 4.73 -25.31 -5.24
N GLY A 353 3.88 -24.35 -4.91
CA GLY A 353 4.00 -23.45 -3.77
C GLY A 353 4.10 -24.16 -2.40
N GLU A 354 3.47 -25.32 -2.25
CA GLU A 354 3.56 -26.12 -1.01
C GLU A 354 4.83 -26.96 -0.91
N CYS A 355 5.58 -27.07 -2.01
CA CYS A 355 6.85 -27.79 -2.02
C CYS A 355 7.98 -26.99 -1.35
N ASP A 356 8.98 -27.73 -0.91
CA ASP A 356 10.29 -27.21 -0.50
C ASP A 356 10.90 -26.28 -1.56
N PHE A 357 11.59 -25.24 -1.13
CA PHE A 357 12.22 -24.26 -2.01
C PHE A 357 13.19 -24.89 -3.01
N ASN A 358 13.93 -25.96 -2.64
CA ASN A 358 14.83 -26.64 -3.58
C ASN A 358 14.06 -27.34 -4.69
N ILE A 359 12.90 -27.93 -4.38
CA ILE A 359 12.01 -28.53 -5.38
C ILE A 359 11.47 -27.43 -6.31
N ARG A 360 11.05 -26.28 -5.74
CA ARG A 360 10.57 -25.13 -6.52
C ARG A 360 11.64 -24.61 -7.48
N LEU A 361 12.89 -24.49 -7.03
CA LEU A 361 14.02 -24.11 -7.88
C LEU A 361 14.28 -25.14 -8.99
N ALA A 362 14.27 -26.43 -8.67
CA ALA A 362 14.44 -27.49 -9.67
C ALA A 362 13.31 -27.50 -10.71
N CYS A 363 12.06 -27.20 -10.30
CA CYS A 363 10.93 -27.04 -11.21
C CYS A 363 11.12 -25.86 -12.17
N ILE A 364 11.58 -24.71 -11.68
CA ILE A 364 11.88 -23.55 -12.54
C ILE A 364 12.92 -23.94 -13.60
N GLU A 365 13.99 -24.61 -13.19
CA GLU A 365 15.04 -25.01 -14.14
C GLU A 365 14.52 -26.01 -15.18
N LYS A 366 13.89 -27.08 -14.72
CA LYS A 366 13.48 -28.20 -15.58
C LYS A 366 12.28 -27.89 -16.46
N GLU A 367 11.31 -27.13 -15.96
CA GLU A 367 10.02 -26.92 -16.64
C GLU A 367 9.94 -25.57 -17.36
N ILE A 368 10.79 -24.59 -17.01
CA ILE A 368 10.76 -23.24 -17.60
C ILE A 368 12.02 -22.96 -18.41
N ILE A 369 13.20 -23.09 -17.79
CA ILE A 369 14.46 -22.68 -18.43
C ILE A 369 14.91 -23.68 -19.48
N PHE A 370 14.98 -24.97 -19.11
CA PHE A 370 15.43 -26.03 -19.99
C PHE A 370 14.64 -26.12 -21.31
N PRO A 371 13.28 -26.15 -21.32
CA PRO A 371 12.51 -26.24 -22.56
C PRO A 371 12.72 -25.03 -23.49
N ARG A 372 12.91 -23.84 -22.93
CA ARG A 372 13.22 -22.63 -23.70
C ARG A 372 14.61 -22.72 -24.33
N HIS A 373 15.61 -23.15 -23.57
CA HIS A 373 16.96 -23.33 -24.10
C HIS A 373 17.01 -24.36 -25.24
N GLU A 374 16.29 -25.48 -25.12
CA GLU A 374 16.22 -26.48 -26.20
C GLU A 374 15.57 -25.92 -27.48
N LYS A 375 14.49 -25.13 -27.36
CA LYS A 375 13.91 -24.42 -28.50
C LYS A 375 14.83 -23.34 -29.09
N MET A 376 15.61 -22.65 -28.26
CA MET A 376 16.59 -21.68 -28.73
C MET A 376 17.72 -22.36 -29.51
N LYS A 377 18.22 -23.52 -29.04
CA LYS A 377 19.27 -24.29 -29.74
C LYS A 377 18.80 -24.79 -31.11
N THR A 378 17.53 -25.14 -31.24
CA THR A 378 16.93 -25.59 -32.50
C THR A 378 16.50 -24.43 -33.41
N GLY A 379 16.75 -23.18 -33.02
CA GLY A 379 16.39 -21.99 -33.80
C GLY A 379 14.89 -21.69 -33.85
N GLN A 380 14.08 -22.39 -33.06
CA GLN A 380 12.62 -22.18 -32.99
C GLN A 380 12.24 -20.95 -32.15
N ILE A 381 13.12 -20.55 -31.21
CA ILE A 381 13.03 -19.28 -30.49
C ILE A 381 14.24 -18.44 -30.88
N ASP A 382 13.99 -17.27 -31.48
CA ASP A 382 15.01 -16.26 -31.72
C ASP A 382 15.12 -15.31 -30.52
N LYS A 383 16.23 -15.45 -29.78
CA LYS A 383 16.54 -14.63 -28.60
C LYS A 383 16.61 -13.12 -28.91
N ALA A 384 16.91 -12.74 -30.15
CA ALA A 384 16.96 -11.32 -30.54
C ALA A 384 15.57 -10.69 -30.71
N GLN A 385 14.53 -11.50 -30.92
CA GLN A 385 13.15 -11.04 -31.05
C GLN A 385 12.44 -10.95 -29.70
N GLU A 386 12.94 -11.63 -28.67
CA GLU A 386 12.34 -11.58 -27.34
C GLU A 386 12.50 -10.18 -26.71
N PRO A 387 11.49 -9.70 -25.96
CA PRO A 387 11.53 -8.38 -25.34
C PRO A 387 12.64 -8.26 -24.29
N PHE A 388 12.97 -9.35 -23.60
CA PHE A 388 14.06 -9.44 -22.63
C PHE A 388 14.48 -10.89 -22.38
N SER A 389 15.70 -11.08 -21.88
CA SER A 389 16.21 -12.40 -21.49
C SER A 389 15.56 -12.87 -20.19
N VAL A 390 15.03 -14.09 -20.19
CA VAL A 390 14.60 -14.79 -18.95
C VAL A 390 15.73 -15.71 -18.49
N ARG A 391 16.08 -15.65 -17.20
CA ARG A 391 17.11 -16.49 -16.57
C ARG A 391 16.65 -16.89 -15.18
N ASN A 392 17.08 -18.06 -14.71
CA ASN A 392 16.93 -18.44 -13.31
C ASN A 392 17.90 -17.61 -12.45
N LYS A 393 17.47 -17.25 -11.25
CA LYS A 393 18.37 -16.67 -10.25
C LYS A 393 18.95 -17.82 -9.42
N PRO A 394 20.26 -18.07 -9.44
CA PRO A 394 20.85 -19.15 -8.66
C PRO A 394 20.81 -18.81 -7.17
N PHE A 395 20.58 -19.84 -6.37
CA PHE A 395 20.56 -19.80 -4.91
C PHE A 395 21.56 -20.81 -4.38
N PHE A 396 22.42 -20.35 -3.49
CA PHE A 396 23.52 -21.12 -2.93
C PHE A 396 23.27 -21.42 -1.46
N ASP A 397 24.10 -22.27 -0.87
CA ASP A 397 24.12 -22.41 0.59
C ASP A 397 24.73 -21.14 1.24
N ILE A 398 24.32 -20.85 2.48
CA ILE A 398 24.63 -19.60 3.19
C ILE A 398 26.13 -19.32 3.29
N HIS A 399 27.00 -20.33 3.27
CA HIS A 399 28.46 -20.14 3.32
C HIS A 399 29.02 -19.40 2.09
N VAL A 400 28.30 -19.40 0.97
CA VAL A 400 28.71 -18.70 -0.25
C VAL A 400 28.52 -17.18 -0.13
N SER A 401 27.82 -16.69 0.91
CA SER A 401 27.57 -15.26 1.17
C SER A 401 28.83 -14.40 1.08
N LYS A 402 29.95 -14.89 1.60
CA LYS A 402 31.24 -14.18 1.55
C LYS A 402 31.74 -13.98 0.13
N LYS A 403 31.68 -15.02 -0.71
CA LYS A 403 32.06 -14.95 -2.13
C LYS A 403 31.16 -14.04 -2.93
N LEU A 404 29.86 -13.99 -2.61
CA LEU A 404 28.88 -13.13 -3.30
C LEU A 404 29.15 -11.64 -3.07
N LEU A 405 29.72 -11.26 -1.92
CA LEU A 405 29.95 -9.86 -1.55
C LEU A 405 31.41 -9.40 -1.75
N GLU A 406 32.39 -10.25 -1.49
CA GLU A 406 33.82 -9.89 -1.53
C GLU A 406 34.55 -10.36 -2.79
N GLY A 407 33.98 -11.32 -3.51
CA GLY A 407 34.64 -11.96 -4.65
C GLY A 407 34.54 -11.15 -5.95
N ASN A 408 35.08 -11.73 -7.02
CA ASN A 408 34.89 -11.23 -8.39
C ASN A 408 33.45 -11.37 -8.88
N PHE A 409 32.56 -11.98 -8.09
CA PHE A 409 31.17 -12.23 -8.44
C PHE A 409 30.42 -10.97 -8.88
N ALA A 410 30.62 -9.84 -8.19
CA ALA A 410 30.00 -8.56 -8.57
C ALA A 410 30.39 -8.09 -9.98
N ARG A 411 31.54 -8.55 -10.52
CA ARG A 411 31.98 -8.26 -11.91
C ARG A 411 31.42 -9.25 -12.93
N GLU A 412 30.98 -10.42 -12.49
CA GLU A 412 30.39 -11.47 -13.34
C GLU A 412 28.90 -11.21 -13.63
N VAL A 413 28.23 -10.47 -12.75
CA VAL A 413 26.84 -10.06 -12.96
C VAL A 413 26.74 -8.74 -13.73
N SER A 414 25.69 -8.63 -14.55
CA SER A 414 25.44 -7.46 -15.40
C SER A 414 24.71 -6.30 -14.70
N HIS A 415 24.39 -6.47 -13.42
CA HIS A 415 23.59 -5.54 -12.62
C HIS A 415 24.27 -5.32 -11.26
N GLU A 416 23.94 -4.21 -10.61
CA GLU A 416 24.51 -3.86 -9.32
C GLU A 416 24.01 -4.82 -8.21
N VAL A 417 24.95 -5.24 -7.35
CA VAL A 417 24.67 -6.06 -6.18
C VAL A 417 24.52 -5.16 -4.97
N ASP A 418 23.29 -4.97 -4.50
CA ASP A 418 22.97 -4.03 -3.43
C ASP A 418 22.77 -4.69 -2.06
N GLY A 419 23.12 -5.98 -1.94
CA GLY A 419 23.02 -6.76 -0.71
C GLY A 419 22.87 -8.26 -0.95
N LEU A 420 22.30 -8.95 0.03
CA LEU A 420 21.99 -10.39 -0.03
C LEU A 420 20.50 -10.62 0.29
N ILE A 421 19.96 -11.72 -0.23
CA ILE A 421 18.64 -12.24 0.13
C ILE A 421 18.80 -13.66 0.67
N PHE A 422 18.27 -13.89 1.87
CA PHE A 422 18.24 -15.18 2.54
C PHE A 422 16.82 -15.74 2.45
N GLN A 423 16.69 -16.84 1.74
CA GLN A 423 15.43 -17.51 1.48
C GLN A 423 15.35 -18.80 2.30
N PRO A 424 14.35 -18.95 3.19
CA PRO A 424 14.12 -20.18 3.91
C PRO A 424 13.71 -21.28 2.95
N VAL A 425 14.13 -22.51 3.26
CA VAL A 425 13.92 -23.69 2.41
C VAL A 425 12.47 -24.20 2.44
N GLY A 426 11.62 -23.68 3.33
CA GLY A 426 10.21 -24.09 3.44
C GLY A 426 9.29 -23.67 2.27
N LYS A 427 7.99 -23.92 2.49
CA LYS A 427 6.92 -23.60 1.55
C LYS A 427 6.77 -22.11 1.29
N TYR A 428 6.21 -21.77 0.13
CA TYR A 428 5.88 -20.38 -0.21
C TYR A 428 4.83 -19.82 0.74
N LYS A 429 4.96 -18.54 1.09
CA LYS A 429 3.97 -17.78 1.85
C LYS A 429 3.75 -16.43 1.16
N PRO A 430 2.50 -16.05 0.87
CA PRO A 430 2.19 -14.73 0.30
C PRO A 430 2.32 -13.63 1.36
N GLY A 431 2.37 -12.37 0.92
CA GLY A 431 2.38 -11.22 1.84
C GLY A 431 3.68 -11.06 2.61
N ARG A 432 3.65 -10.47 3.81
CA ARG A 432 4.86 -10.24 4.63
C ARG A 432 5.43 -11.55 5.17
N CYS A 433 6.73 -11.78 4.93
CA CYS A 433 7.43 -12.97 5.42
C CYS A 433 8.58 -12.58 6.34
N ASP A 434 8.38 -12.71 7.65
CA ASP A 434 9.41 -12.41 8.66
C ASP A 434 10.58 -13.40 8.64
N ASP A 435 10.44 -14.52 7.93
CA ASP A 435 11.49 -15.51 7.69
C ASP A 435 12.24 -15.31 6.36
N ILE A 436 11.86 -14.35 5.50
CA ILE A 436 12.66 -14.01 4.30
C ILE A 436 13.46 -12.74 4.60
N LEU A 437 14.78 -12.86 4.72
CA LEU A 437 15.63 -11.78 5.20
C LEU A 437 16.38 -11.13 4.04
N LYS A 438 16.25 -9.80 3.90
CA LYS A 438 17.11 -8.99 3.03
C LYS A 438 18.18 -8.32 3.88
N TRP A 439 19.44 -8.58 3.56
CA TRP A 439 20.57 -7.89 4.16
C TRP A 439 21.10 -6.87 3.16
N LYS A 440 21.37 -5.65 3.63
CA LYS A 440 22.08 -4.62 2.87
C LYS A 440 23.25 -4.11 3.72
N PRO A 441 24.39 -3.76 3.09
CA PRO A 441 25.43 -3.01 3.78
C PRO A 441 24.82 -1.76 4.45
N PRO A 442 25.20 -1.42 5.70
CA PRO A 442 24.66 -0.25 6.38
C PRO A 442 24.82 1.05 5.59
N SER A 443 25.90 1.15 4.79
CA SER A 443 26.16 2.28 3.88
C SER A 443 25.17 2.42 2.71
N LEU A 444 24.42 1.36 2.38
CA LEU A 444 23.42 1.32 1.32
C LEU A 444 21.98 1.40 1.85
N ASN A 445 21.79 1.63 3.15
CA ASN A 445 20.48 1.85 3.74
C ASN A 445 19.96 3.25 3.39
N SER A 446 18.77 3.30 2.83
CA SER A 446 18.10 4.52 2.39
C SER A 446 16.61 4.49 2.71
N VAL A 447 16.01 5.67 2.81
CA VAL A 447 14.58 5.88 3.00
C VAL A 447 14.08 6.91 1.99
N ASP A 448 12.91 6.65 1.40
CA ASP A 448 12.24 7.57 0.50
C ASP A 448 11.30 8.49 1.28
N PHE A 449 11.59 9.79 1.27
CA PHE A 449 10.85 10.82 1.98
C PHE A 449 10.15 11.77 1.02
N ARG A 450 9.04 12.37 1.46
CA ARG A 450 8.50 13.58 0.81
C ARG A 450 9.21 14.80 1.40
N LEU A 451 9.94 15.53 0.58
CA LEU A 451 10.63 16.75 0.99
C LEU A 451 9.64 17.92 1.01
N LYS A 452 9.67 18.73 2.08
CA LYS A 452 9.02 20.04 2.11
C LYS A 452 9.97 21.08 2.69
N ILE A 453 10.39 22.03 1.87
CA ILE A 453 11.28 23.11 2.28
C ILE A 453 10.44 24.23 2.90
N THR A 454 10.72 24.56 4.16
CA THR A 454 10.03 25.64 4.88
C THR A 454 11.05 26.66 5.36
N ARG A 455 10.71 27.93 5.24
CA ARG A 455 11.50 29.02 5.81
C ARG A 455 11.11 29.18 7.27
N VAL A 456 12.04 28.90 8.17
CA VAL A 456 11.85 29.06 9.60
C VAL A 456 12.54 30.35 10.02
N GLY A 457 11.78 31.27 10.62
CA GLY A 457 12.25 32.52 11.17
C GLY A 457 11.36 32.94 12.34
N GLY A 458 11.92 33.67 13.30
CA GLY A 458 11.23 34.22 14.47
C GLY A 458 11.79 35.60 14.79
N GLU A 459 11.12 36.35 15.68
CA GLU A 459 11.63 37.65 16.12
C GLU A 459 13.04 37.52 16.71
N GLY A 460 14.02 38.20 16.10
CA GLY A 460 15.43 38.16 16.50
C GLY A 460 16.28 37.03 15.91
N LEU A 461 15.73 36.11 15.10
CA LEU A 461 16.48 35.01 14.48
C LEU A 461 16.67 35.23 12.97
N LEU A 462 17.88 35.00 12.47
CA LEU A 462 18.16 34.99 11.04
C LEU A 462 17.29 33.91 10.36
N PRO A 463 16.51 34.27 9.33
CA PRO A 463 15.62 33.32 8.67
C PRO A 463 16.43 32.26 7.91
N GLN A 464 16.23 30.99 8.24
CA GLN A 464 16.92 29.86 7.62
C GLN A 464 15.92 28.95 6.89
N ASN A 465 16.34 28.40 5.75
CA ASN A 465 15.55 27.40 5.03
C ASN A 465 15.87 26.02 5.59
N VAL A 466 14.84 25.30 6.03
CA VAL A 466 14.96 23.95 6.58
C VAL A 466 14.18 22.98 5.69
N GLY A 467 14.79 21.86 5.32
CA GLY A 467 14.14 20.79 4.58
C GLY A 467 13.49 19.82 5.57
N LEU A 468 12.17 19.73 5.57
CA LEU A 468 11.41 18.80 6.40
C LEU A 468 11.16 17.51 5.60
N LEU A 469 11.51 16.36 6.19
CA LEU A 469 11.35 15.05 5.58
C LEU A 469 10.10 14.37 6.16
N TYR A 470 9.16 13.97 5.31
CA TYR A 470 7.92 13.31 5.70
C TYR A 470 7.88 11.85 5.23
N VAL A 471 7.28 11.00 6.07
CA VAL A 471 6.98 9.58 5.79
C VAL A 471 5.46 9.38 5.74
N GLY A 472 5.01 8.27 5.15
CA GLY A 472 3.59 7.91 5.13
C GLY A 472 3.06 7.60 6.53
N SER A 473 1.77 7.86 6.76
CA SER A 473 1.09 7.62 8.05
C SER A 473 1.59 8.47 9.23
N LEU A 474 2.36 9.54 8.96
CA LEU A 474 2.79 10.51 9.98
C LEU A 474 2.57 11.95 9.48
N ASP A 475 1.76 12.71 10.22
CA ASP A 475 1.42 14.11 9.87
C ASP A 475 2.53 15.10 10.23
N THR A 476 3.44 14.72 11.12
CA THR A 476 4.59 15.51 11.54
C THR A 476 5.85 15.18 10.72
N PRO A 477 6.80 16.12 10.60
CA PRO A 477 8.07 15.82 9.95
C PRO A 477 8.82 14.72 10.72
N PHE A 478 9.25 13.70 10.00
CA PHE A 478 10.01 12.57 10.53
C PHE A 478 11.45 12.97 10.88
N ALA A 479 12.07 13.77 10.01
CA ALA A 479 13.44 14.24 10.16
C ALA A 479 13.65 15.58 9.44
N GLN A 480 14.85 16.13 9.56
CA GLN A 480 15.26 17.33 8.85
C GLN A 480 16.51 17.07 7.99
N ILE A 481 16.61 17.80 6.89
CA ILE A 481 17.78 17.82 6.00
C ILE A 481 18.23 19.26 5.76
N LYS A 482 19.55 19.46 5.71
CA LYS A 482 20.14 20.76 5.39
C LYS A 482 19.85 21.12 3.93
N VAL A 483 19.27 22.29 3.70
CA VAL A 483 18.91 22.74 2.34
C VAL A 483 20.14 23.25 1.61
N THR A 484 20.55 22.55 0.55
CA THR A 484 21.56 23.02 -0.42
C THR A 484 20.89 23.69 -1.61
N LYS A 485 21.66 24.36 -2.49
CA LYS A 485 21.11 24.97 -3.71
C LYS A 485 20.44 23.92 -4.62
N ASP A 486 21.08 22.77 -4.77
CA ASP A 486 20.59 21.68 -5.62
C ASP A 486 19.35 20.98 -5.06
N LEU A 487 19.16 21.01 -3.73
CA LEU A 487 18.01 20.37 -3.10
C LEU A 487 16.70 21.15 -3.33
N LYS A 488 16.78 22.46 -3.59
CA LYS A 488 15.61 23.35 -3.71
C LYS A 488 14.64 22.95 -4.83
N GLN A 489 15.15 22.39 -5.91
CA GLN A 489 14.33 21.97 -7.06
C GLN A 489 13.43 20.75 -6.74
N TYR A 490 13.71 20.03 -5.65
CA TYR A 490 12.97 18.84 -5.25
C TYR A 490 11.91 19.14 -4.17
N ASP A 491 11.56 20.40 -3.95
CA ASP A 491 10.51 20.75 -3.00
C ASP A 491 9.16 20.10 -3.38
N ASN A 492 8.50 19.51 -2.39
CA ASN A 492 7.28 18.69 -2.52
C ASN A 492 7.43 17.42 -3.37
N LYS A 493 8.66 16.99 -3.71
CA LYS A 493 8.92 15.72 -4.42
C LYS A 493 9.31 14.60 -3.46
N ILE A 494 9.22 13.35 -3.94
CA ILE A 494 9.76 12.19 -3.24
C ILE A 494 11.24 12.05 -3.57
N ILE A 495 12.06 11.97 -2.52
CA ILE A 495 13.52 11.87 -2.60
C ILE A 495 14.01 10.67 -1.79
N GLU A 496 15.02 9.98 -2.30
CA GLU A 496 15.73 8.92 -1.58
C GLU A 496 16.91 9.53 -0.82
N CYS A 497 16.98 9.26 0.48
CA CYS A 497 18.05 9.76 1.35
C CYS A 497 18.74 8.60 2.07
N LYS A 498 20.05 8.71 2.23
CA LYS A 498 20.86 7.84 3.11
C LYS A 498 21.20 8.57 4.41
N PHE A 499 21.54 7.83 5.45
CA PHE A 499 21.97 8.39 6.72
C PHE A 499 23.48 8.31 6.87
N GLU A 500 24.16 9.45 6.91
CA GLU A 500 25.62 9.55 7.05
C GLU A 500 25.98 10.67 8.03
N ASN A 501 27.00 10.44 8.86
CA ASN A 501 27.50 11.42 9.83
C ASN A 501 26.39 12.03 10.71
N ASN A 502 25.47 11.18 11.18
CA ASN A 502 24.32 11.57 12.00
C ASN A 502 23.34 12.55 11.32
N SER A 503 23.29 12.55 9.98
CA SER A 503 22.42 13.41 9.19
C SER A 503 21.90 12.70 7.94
N TRP A 504 20.71 13.10 7.46
CA TRP A 504 20.18 12.61 6.19
C TRP A 504 20.82 13.35 5.03
N VAL A 505 21.26 12.59 4.02
CA VAL A 505 21.89 13.09 2.81
C VAL A 505 21.09 12.63 1.60
N PHE A 506 20.77 13.59 0.72
CA PHE A 506 20.06 13.33 -0.53
C PHE A 506 20.89 12.41 -1.46
N MET A 507 20.26 11.39 -2.02
CA MET A 507 20.86 10.52 -3.03
C MET A 507 20.31 10.84 -4.42
N ARG A 508 18.99 10.70 -4.60
CA ARG A 508 18.31 10.90 -5.89
C ARG A 508 16.84 11.23 -5.70
N GLN A 509 16.19 11.72 -6.75
CA GLN A 509 14.74 11.84 -6.81
C GLN A 509 14.09 10.48 -7.16
N ARG A 510 12.94 10.18 -6.54
CA ARG A 510 12.13 8.99 -6.83
C ARG A 510 10.89 9.38 -7.60
N ILE A 511 11.00 9.44 -8.94
CA ILE A 511 9.86 9.74 -9.82
C ILE A 511 8.94 8.52 -10.01
N ASP A 512 9.46 7.32 -9.76
CA ASP A 512 8.73 6.04 -9.77
C ASP A 512 7.71 5.94 -8.62
N LYS A 513 7.92 6.72 -7.57
CA LYS A 513 7.12 6.68 -6.34
C LYS A 513 6.12 7.83 -6.28
N SER A 514 4.86 7.45 -6.14
CA SER A 514 3.78 8.41 -5.84
C SER A 514 3.75 8.83 -4.37
N PHE A 515 4.31 8.00 -3.47
CA PHE A 515 4.24 8.18 -2.02
C PHE A 515 5.60 7.92 -1.34
N PRO A 516 5.91 8.59 -0.21
CA PRO A 516 7.08 8.25 0.61
C PRO A 516 6.92 6.86 1.23
N ASN A 517 7.99 6.31 1.80
CA ASN A 517 7.87 5.08 2.59
C ASN A 517 6.92 5.27 3.78
N ALA A 518 6.17 4.23 4.12
CA ALA A 518 5.35 4.22 5.35
C ALA A 518 6.23 4.36 6.60
N TYR A 519 5.69 4.95 7.66
CA TYR A 519 6.37 5.17 8.95
C TYR A 519 7.08 3.90 9.45
N ASN A 520 6.39 2.76 9.45
CA ASN A 520 6.96 1.49 9.91
C ASN A 520 8.18 1.06 9.08
N THR A 521 8.18 1.34 7.76
CA THR A 521 9.34 1.04 6.90
C THR A 521 10.51 1.96 7.22
N ALA A 522 10.26 3.27 7.40
CA ALA A 522 11.30 4.22 7.77
C ALA A 522 11.91 3.89 9.13
N MET A 523 11.09 3.54 10.13
CA MET A 523 11.56 3.11 11.45
C MET A 523 12.37 1.81 11.39
N ALA A 524 11.97 0.84 10.57
CA ALA A 524 12.76 -0.38 10.36
C ALA A 524 14.14 -0.08 9.79
N VAL A 525 14.25 0.85 8.84
CA VAL A 525 15.54 1.29 8.29
C VAL A 525 16.36 2.03 9.34
N CYS A 526 15.76 2.93 10.12
CA CYS A 526 16.45 3.59 11.24
C CYS A 526 16.98 2.59 12.27
N ASN A 527 16.22 1.55 12.60
CA ASN A 527 16.69 0.49 13.48
C ASN A 527 17.89 -0.25 12.88
N SER A 528 17.86 -0.58 11.58
CA SER A 528 19.01 -1.22 10.90
C SER A 528 20.24 -0.32 10.78
N ILE A 529 20.07 1.00 10.83
CA ILE A 529 21.18 1.96 10.86
C ILE A 529 21.76 2.06 12.28
N ARG A 530 20.91 2.04 13.31
CA ARG A 530 21.31 2.16 14.72
C ARG A 530 21.96 0.89 15.26
N HIS A 531 21.47 -0.27 14.85
CA HIS A 531 21.97 -1.60 15.22
C HIS A 531 22.33 -2.39 13.96
N PRO A 532 23.40 -1.98 13.25
CA PRO A 532 23.73 -2.55 11.96
C PRO A 532 24.30 -3.96 12.11
N VAL A 533 23.69 -4.91 11.41
CA VAL A 533 24.36 -6.17 11.08
C VAL A 533 25.41 -5.85 10.01
N THR A 534 26.64 -5.59 10.43
CA THR A 534 27.73 -5.36 9.47
C THR A 534 28.06 -6.64 8.70
N LYS A 535 28.83 -6.48 7.64
CA LYS A 535 29.31 -7.58 6.81
C LYS A 535 30.14 -8.58 7.64
N GLU A 536 30.96 -8.06 8.53
CA GLU A 536 31.83 -8.82 9.43
C GLU A 536 30.96 -9.62 10.41
N ILE A 537 29.98 -8.98 11.05
CA ILE A 537 29.02 -9.66 11.95
C ILE A 537 28.29 -10.79 11.22
N LEU A 538 27.82 -10.52 10.00
CA LEU A 538 27.12 -11.51 9.18
C LEU A 538 28.01 -12.72 8.87
N PHE A 539 29.26 -12.49 8.44
CA PHE A 539 30.17 -13.57 8.11
C PHE A 539 30.59 -14.38 9.32
N ASP A 540 30.94 -13.72 10.43
CA ASP A 540 31.26 -14.39 11.68
C ASP A 540 30.09 -15.24 12.17
N PHE A 541 28.85 -14.75 12.01
CA PHE A 541 27.64 -15.49 12.36
C PHE A 541 27.46 -16.74 11.48
N ILE A 542 27.63 -16.61 10.16
CA ILE A 542 27.52 -17.74 9.22
C ILE A 542 28.61 -18.79 9.51
N GLU A 543 29.85 -18.37 9.76
CA GLU A 543 30.96 -19.27 10.11
C GLU A 543 30.66 -20.04 11.40
N LYS A 544 30.12 -19.37 12.43
CA LYS A 544 29.68 -20.04 13.68
C LYS A 544 28.56 -21.06 13.47
N CYS A 545 27.56 -20.74 12.65
CA CYS A 545 26.48 -21.66 12.31
C CYS A 545 27.02 -22.94 11.66
N THR A 546 28.07 -22.83 10.84
CA THR A 546 28.71 -24.00 10.21
C THR A 546 29.55 -24.82 11.18
N ALA A 547 30.25 -24.18 12.13
CA ALA A 547 31.07 -24.86 13.11
C ALA A 547 30.23 -25.59 14.19
N ALA A 548 29.05 -25.06 14.52
CA ALA A 548 28.13 -25.64 15.51
C ALA A 548 27.29 -26.82 14.99
N ALA A 549 27.45 -27.24 13.73
CA ALA A 549 26.78 -28.40 13.14
C ALA A 549 27.63 -29.69 13.01
N PRO A 550 28.40 -30.16 14.03
CA PRO A 550 29.13 -31.41 13.94
C PRO A 550 28.19 -32.60 14.20
N GLY A 551 27.46 -33.05 13.19
CA GLY A 551 26.56 -34.21 13.35
C GLY A 551 25.77 -34.67 12.14
N GLN A 552 25.67 -33.86 11.08
CA GLN A 552 25.21 -34.36 9.80
C GLN A 552 26.41 -34.51 8.89
N THR A 553 26.83 -35.75 8.67
CA THR A 553 27.52 -36.17 7.45
C THR A 553 26.60 -35.86 6.26
N ARG A 554 26.51 -34.58 5.88
CA ARG A 554 26.15 -34.22 4.52
C ARG A 554 27.29 -34.76 3.68
N LYS A 555 27.07 -35.94 3.07
CA LYS A 555 27.85 -36.36 1.92
C LYS A 555 28.01 -35.11 1.07
N HIS A 556 29.25 -34.72 0.78
CA HIS A 556 29.54 -33.86 -0.35
C HIS A 556 28.90 -34.54 -1.57
N HIS A 557 27.64 -34.21 -1.87
CA HIS A 557 27.18 -34.29 -3.23
C HIS A 557 28.01 -33.23 -3.93
N LEU A 558 29.04 -33.69 -4.63
CA LEU A 558 29.57 -32.95 -5.78
C LEU A 558 28.36 -32.49 -6.56
N ASP A 559 28.14 -31.17 -6.55
CA ASP A 559 27.08 -30.54 -7.29
C ASP A 559 27.37 -30.77 -8.79
N PRO A 560 26.53 -31.57 -9.50
CA PRO A 560 26.74 -31.82 -10.93
C PRO A 560 26.68 -30.52 -11.75
N ASP A 561 26.11 -29.46 -11.18
CA ASP A 561 25.91 -28.18 -11.86
C ASP A 561 27.19 -27.32 -11.93
N THR A 562 28.24 -27.67 -11.17
CA THR A 562 29.53 -26.97 -11.25
C THR A 562 30.23 -27.16 -12.60
N GLU A 563 29.90 -28.24 -13.33
CA GLU A 563 30.47 -28.54 -14.65
C GLU A 563 29.57 -28.15 -15.83
N LEU A 564 28.30 -27.78 -15.59
CA LEU A 564 27.31 -27.56 -16.65
C LEU A 564 27.12 -26.09 -17.07
N MET A 565 27.77 -25.15 -16.39
CA MET A 565 27.64 -23.71 -16.64
C MET A 565 29.01 -23.06 -16.80
N PRO A 566 29.58 -22.99 -18.02
CA PRO A 566 30.73 -22.12 -18.24
C PRO A 566 30.32 -20.66 -17.97
N PRO A 567 31.23 -19.84 -17.39
CA PRO A 567 30.95 -18.42 -17.16
C PRO A 567 30.57 -17.73 -18.48
N PRO A 568 29.75 -16.66 -18.43
CA PRO A 568 29.40 -15.91 -19.63
C PRO A 568 30.66 -15.47 -20.36
N PRO A 569 30.73 -15.61 -21.70
CA PRO A 569 31.93 -15.28 -22.45
C PRO A 569 32.31 -13.81 -22.20
N PRO A 570 33.61 -13.51 -21.99
CA PRO A 570 34.06 -12.15 -21.75
C PRO A 570 33.62 -11.25 -22.91
N LYS A 571 33.12 -10.05 -22.58
CA LYS A 571 32.72 -9.05 -23.57
C LYS A 571 33.92 -8.78 -24.48
N ARG A 572 33.77 -9.07 -25.78
CA ARG A 572 34.77 -8.68 -26.77
C ARG A 572 34.92 -7.15 -26.73
N PRO A 573 36.16 -6.62 -26.72
CA PRO A 573 36.38 -5.20 -26.91
C PRO A 573 35.71 -4.79 -28.23
N ARG A 574 34.94 -3.70 -28.21
CA ARG A 574 34.43 -3.11 -29.46
C ARG A 574 35.62 -2.54 -30.24
N PRO A 575 35.69 -2.74 -31.56
CA PRO A 575 36.74 -2.19 -32.40
C PRO A 575 36.74 -0.65 -32.41
#